data_AF-A0A5F5Y3H4-F1
#
_entry.id   AF-A0A5F5Y3H4-F1
#
_cell.length_a   1.000
_cell.length_b   1.000
_cell.length_c   1.000
_cell.angle_alpha   90.00
_cell.angle_beta   90.00
_cell.angle_gamma   90.00
#
_symmetry.space_group_name_H-M   'P 1'
#
loop_
_entity.id
_entity.type
_entity.pdbx_description
1 polymer ?
#
loop_
_entity_poly.entity_id
_entity_poly.type
_entity_poly.pdbx_seq_one_letter_code
_entity_poly.pdbx_strand_id
1 'polypeptide(L)'
;MSDTEKFPLLDPEMQEAAVKVKTKKLNKKKEKKKKKRKLMSKRKHQEKADAKDLASLQQCLGPGCVYPTRPGSKYCSDDCGMKLAADRIYAILPQRIQQWRKSPCIAEEHSKKMLERIHQEQQDTHTRLKDLECHFYELEAIILRGKQQPVCKDEEINKSNRNNANLQIFCVSCGQSVNMHVALRHMEHCFVKYEGKSSFGSMYPTCIEGATRLFCDVYNPKSKRYCKRLQVLCPEHSRDPKASDDEVCGCPLVHNVFEFTGNFCRLPKRVCNLHYCWEKLRRAEVDLERIRMLNKLEELLEQEHKVRTAMTNRAGLLALMLHETVQHDPLTTDLRSKADS
;
A
#
# COMPACT_ATOMS: atom_id res chain seq x y z
N MET A 1 22.03 -14.90 25.38
CA MET A 1 20.86 -15.74 25.06
C MET A 1 19.71 -14.77 24.85
N SER A 2 19.51 -14.36 23.60
CA SER A 2 18.61 -13.29 23.20
C SER A 2 17.82 -13.80 22.01
N ASP A 3 16.58 -14.22 22.28
CA ASP A 3 15.66 -14.74 21.29
C ASP A 3 15.31 -13.63 20.30
N THR A 4 15.76 -13.83 19.07
CA THR A 4 15.46 -12.99 17.92
C THR A 4 14.28 -13.65 17.21
N GLU A 5 13.06 -13.30 17.60
CA GLU A 5 11.87 -13.67 16.82
C GLU A 5 11.85 -12.87 15.51
N LYS A 6 12.27 -13.55 14.44
CA LYS A 6 12.05 -13.11 13.05
C LYS A 6 10.57 -13.31 12.72
N PHE A 7 9.84 -12.21 12.53
CA PHE A 7 8.50 -12.25 11.95
C PHE A 7 8.57 -12.16 10.41
N PRO A 8 7.83 -12.98 9.67
CA PRO A 8 7.89 -12.99 8.21
C PRO A 8 7.19 -11.76 7.62
N LEU A 9 7.92 -11.07 6.76
CA LEU A 9 7.46 -9.97 5.93
C LEU A 9 6.52 -10.50 4.83
N LEU A 10 5.48 -9.70 4.53
CA LEU A 10 4.59 -9.80 3.38
C LEU A 10 5.27 -10.34 2.09
N ASP A 11 4.53 -11.21 1.38
CA ASP A 11 4.98 -12.10 0.31
C ASP A 11 5.83 -11.43 -0.81
N PRO A 12 7.00 -12.00 -1.19
CA PRO A 12 7.92 -11.45 -2.21
C PRO A 12 7.38 -11.37 -3.65
N GLU A 13 6.26 -12.00 -3.96
CA GLU A 13 5.79 -12.19 -5.34
C GLU A 13 5.14 -10.93 -5.97
N MET A 14 4.62 -10.01 -5.14
CA MET A 14 4.10 -8.73 -5.64
C MET A 14 5.21 -7.80 -6.16
N GLN A 15 6.43 -7.95 -5.65
CA GLN A 15 7.60 -7.22 -6.14
C GLN A 15 8.12 -7.82 -7.46
N GLU A 16 8.08 -9.15 -7.64
CA GLU A 16 8.51 -9.80 -8.88
C GLU A 16 7.65 -9.40 -10.09
N ALA A 17 6.33 -9.25 -9.94
CA ALA A 17 5.45 -8.85 -11.04
C ALA A 17 5.72 -7.41 -11.52
N ALA A 18 5.96 -6.48 -10.57
CA ALA A 18 6.35 -5.10 -10.88
C ALA A 18 7.76 -5.01 -11.50
N VAL A 19 8.69 -5.88 -11.06
CA VAL A 19 10.05 -5.99 -11.62
C VAL A 19 10.04 -6.60 -13.03
N LYS A 20 9.19 -7.60 -13.31
CA LYS A 20 9.01 -8.22 -14.64
C LYS A 20 8.38 -7.25 -15.67
N VAL A 21 7.49 -6.37 -15.24
CA VAL A 21 6.91 -5.31 -16.11
C VAL A 21 7.88 -4.14 -16.33
N LYS A 22 8.67 -3.74 -15.31
CA LYS A 22 9.73 -2.73 -15.45
C LYS A 22 10.89 -3.22 -16.32
N THR A 23 11.32 -4.48 -16.21
CA THR A 23 12.37 -5.08 -17.06
C THR A 23 11.96 -5.23 -18.53
N LYS A 24 10.70 -5.59 -18.81
CA LYS A 24 10.17 -5.59 -20.20
C LYS A 24 10.14 -4.19 -20.83
N LYS A 25 9.77 -3.14 -20.07
CA LYS A 25 9.83 -1.74 -20.54
C LYS A 25 11.27 -1.24 -20.72
N LEU A 26 12.22 -1.67 -19.86
CA LEU A 26 13.64 -1.33 -19.97
C LEU A 26 14.32 -2.02 -21.17
N ASN A 27 13.97 -3.28 -21.47
CA ASN A 27 14.49 -4.03 -22.61
C ASN A 27 14.01 -3.47 -23.95
N LYS A 28 12.74 -3.05 -24.06
CA LYS A 28 12.22 -2.37 -25.26
C LYS A 28 12.87 -0.99 -25.50
N LYS A 29 13.28 -0.30 -24.42
CA LYS A 29 14.06 0.95 -24.47
C LYS A 29 15.54 0.71 -24.81
N LYS A 30 16.15 -0.40 -24.33
CA LYS A 30 17.51 -0.83 -24.68
C LYS A 30 17.63 -1.27 -26.14
N GLU A 31 16.64 -1.99 -26.70
CA GLU A 31 16.63 -2.35 -28.14
C GLU A 31 16.50 -1.12 -29.05
N LYS A 32 15.63 -0.15 -28.72
CA LYS A 32 15.55 1.13 -29.45
C LYS A 32 16.86 1.93 -29.37
N LYS A 33 17.57 1.91 -28.23
CA LYS A 33 18.92 2.52 -28.07
C LYS A 33 20.01 1.76 -28.85
N LYS A 34 19.93 0.43 -28.94
CA LYS A 34 20.88 -0.42 -29.69
C LYS A 34 20.70 -0.27 -31.21
N LYS A 35 19.46 -0.13 -31.70
CA LYS A 35 19.17 0.21 -33.10
C LYS A 35 19.61 1.65 -33.47
N LYS A 36 19.41 2.64 -32.59
CA LYS A 36 19.93 4.01 -32.80
C LYS A 36 21.46 4.06 -32.81
N ARG A 37 22.14 3.30 -31.94
CA ARG A 37 23.60 3.16 -31.93
C ARG A 37 24.15 2.46 -33.19
N LYS A 38 23.49 1.42 -33.69
CA LYS A 38 23.86 0.77 -34.97
C LYS A 38 23.65 1.70 -36.18
N LEU A 39 22.61 2.53 -36.20
CA LEU A 39 22.38 3.51 -37.28
C LEU A 39 23.42 4.64 -37.27
N MET A 40 23.83 5.11 -36.08
CA MET A 40 24.91 6.10 -35.94
C MET A 40 26.30 5.53 -36.23
N SER A 41 26.54 4.25 -35.92
CA SER A 41 27.78 3.54 -36.25
C SER A 41 27.93 3.29 -37.75
N LYS A 42 26.82 3.09 -38.48
CA LYS A 42 26.83 2.90 -39.94
C LYS A 42 27.01 4.22 -40.71
N ARG A 43 26.56 5.36 -40.15
CA ARG A 43 26.85 6.70 -40.70
C ARG A 43 28.28 7.17 -40.49
N LYS A 44 29.02 6.64 -39.52
CA LYS A 44 30.43 6.97 -39.26
C LYS A 44 31.45 6.19 -40.12
N HIS A 45 31.00 5.28 -40.97
CA HIS A 45 31.91 4.48 -41.83
C HIS A 45 32.06 5.02 -43.26
N GLN A 46 31.53 6.23 -43.52
CA GLN A 46 31.63 6.89 -44.83
C GLN A 46 32.12 8.34 -44.67
N GLU A 47 33.09 8.56 -43.80
CA GLU A 47 33.95 9.74 -43.87
C GLU A 47 35.37 9.27 -44.11
N LYS A 48 35.93 9.83 -45.17
CA LYS A 48 37.17 9.46 -45.82
C LYS A 48 38.32 9.49 -44.82
N ALA A 49 39.28 8.60 -45.03
CA ALA A 49 40.61 8.71 -44.47
C ALA A 49 41.26 10.01 -44.97
N ASP A 50 41.06 11.11 -44.23
CA ASP A 50 41.85 12.32 -44.42
C ASP A 50 43.05 12.27 -43.48
N ALA A 51 44.18 11.94 -44.09
CA ALA A 51 45.51 11.81 -43.50
C ALA A 51 46.13 13.16 -43.09
N LYS A 52 45.40 14.00 -42.34
CA LYS A 52 45.88 15.29 -41.85
C LYS A 52 45.33 15.65 -40.46
N ASP A 53 45.59 14.81 -39.45
CA ASP A 53 45.65 15.31 -38.06
C ASP A 53 46.47 14.38 -37.12
N LEU A 54 47.59 13.84 -37.63
CA LEU A 54 48.55 13.12 -36.78
C LEU A 54 49.29 14.05 -35.78
N ALA A 55 49.13 15.37 -35.91
CA ALA A 55 49.88 16.38 -35.15
C ALA A 55 49.28 16.71 -33.78
N SER A 56 48.12 16.17 -33.41
CA SER A 56 47.47 16.49 -32.13
C SER A 56 46.86 15.28 -31.41
N LEU A 57 47.39 14.07 -31.65
CA LEU A 57 47.03 12.89 -30.83
C LEU A 57 47.53 13.09 -29.41
N GLN A 58 46.67 13.66 -28.56
CA GLN A 58 46.93 13.85 -27.14
C GLN A 58 47.25 12.50 -26.49
N GLN A 59 48.17 12.51 -25.53
CA GLN A 59 48.53 11.33 -24.73
C GLN A 59 47.33 10.84 -23.89
N CYS A 60 47.16 9.52 -23.70
CA CYS A 60 46.12 8.97 -22.80
C CYS A 60 46.26 9.61 -21.41
N LEU A 61 45.14 10.02 -20.82
CA LEU A 61 45.13 10.52 -19.43
C LEU A 61 45.29 9.41 -18.37
N GLY A 62 45.46 8.15 -18.76
CA GLY A 62 45.66 7.06 -17.82
C GLY A 62 47.02 7.14 -17.14
N PRO A 63 47.12 6.74 -15.86
CA PRO A 63 48.33 6.90 -15.08
C PRO A 63 49.48 6.10 -15.71
N GLY A 64 50.57 6.79 -16.06
CA GLY A 64 51.75 6.20 -16.70
C GLY A 64 51.55 5.77 -18.16
N CYS A 65 50.44 6.13 -18.80
CA CYS A 65 50.17 5.72 -20.18
C CYS A 65 50.80 6.70 -21.18
N VAL A 66 51.64 6.19 -22.08
CA VAL A 66 52.29 6.97 -23.15
C VAL A 66 51.60 6.83 -24.51
N TYR A 67 50.58 5.99 -24.61
CA TYR A 67 49.86 5.74 -25.86
C TYR A 67 48.97 6.91 -26.26
N PRO A 68 48.78 7.17 -27.57
CA PRO A 68 47.90 8.21 -28.06
C PRO A 68 46.43 7.90 -27.76
N THR A 69 45.63 8.95 -27.58
CA THR A 69 44.18 8.85 -27.38
C THR A 69 43.45 8.33 -28.62
N ARG A 70 42.32 7.63 -28.40
CA ARG A 70 41.42 7.25 -29.50
C ARG A 70 40.65 8.47 -30.01
N PRO A 71 40.33 8.57 -31.30
CA PRO A 71 39.56 9.69 -31.84
C PRO A 71 38.25 9.93 -31.06
N GLY A 72 38.08 11.14 -30.51
CA GLY A 72 36.92 11.52 -29.70
C GLY A 72 36.89 10.95 -28.27
N SER A 73 37.99 10.40 -27.78
CA SER A 73 38.16 9.87 -26.43
C SER A 73 39.35 10.54 -25.72
N LYS A 74 39.30 10.60 -24.39
CA LYS A 74 40.46 11.02 -23.56
C LYS A 74 41.42 9.87 -23.24
N TYR A 75 41.10 8.66 -23.72
CA TYR A 75 41.80 7.44 -23.37
C TYR A 75 42.13 6.58 -24.61
N CYS A 76 43.30 5.94 -24.61
CA CYS A 76 43.69 4.92 -25.60
C CYS A 76 42.89 3.61 -25.42
N SER A 77 42.53 3.34 -24.18
CA SER A 77 41.87 2.20 -23.54
C SER A 77 40.46 2.43 -22.98
N ASP A 78 39.56 1.45 -22.98
CA ASP A 78 38.47 1.48 -21.98
C ASP A 78 39.09 1.11 -20.63
N ASP A 79 40.06 0.18 -20.63
CA ASP A 79 40.87 -0.19 -19.47
C ASP A 79 41.72 0.98 -18.97
N CYS A 80 42.33 1.78 -19.86
CA CYS A 80 43.08 3.00 -19.49
C CYS A 80 42.17 3.97 -18.69
N GLY A 81 40.91 4.13 -19.13
CA GLY A 81 39.93 4.99 -18.45
C GLY A 81 39.36 4.37 -17.17
N MET A 82 39.04 3.08 -17.18
CA MET A 82 38.50 2.35 -16.01
C MET A 82 39.52 2.25 -14.88
N LYS A 83 40.80 2.03 -15.21
CA LYS A 83 41.90 2.00 -14.23
C LYS A 83 42.05 3.36 -13.54
N LEU A 84 42.12 4.45 -14.31
CA LEU A 84 42.17 5.80 -13.73
C LEU A 84 40.95 6.10 -12.85
N ALA A 85 39.75 5.69 -13.26
CA ALA A 85 38.54 5.89 -12.47
C ALA A 85 38.58 5.08 -11.16
N ALA A 86 39.04 3.82 -11.21
CA ALA A 86 39.21 2.98 -10.03
C ALA A 86 40.24 3.57 -9.06
N ASP A 87 41.41 3.98 -9.56
CA ASP A 87 42.47 4.59 -8.75
C ASP A 87 41.96 5.85 -8.03
N ARG A 88 41.19 6.70 -8.73
CA ARG A 88 40.54 7.87 -8.12
C ARG A 88 39.53 7.50 -7.03
N ILE A 89 38.72 6.45 -7.25
CA ILE A 89 37.78 5.98 -6.24
C ILE A 89 38.54 5.47 -5.01
N TYR A 90 39.57 4.65 -5.17
CA TYR A 90 40.34 4.11 -4.05
C TYR A 90 41.10 5.20 -3.28
N ALA A 91 41.57 6.25 -3.95
CA ALA A 91 42.24 7.36 -3.30
C ALA A 91 41.27 8.28 -2.53
N ILE A 92 40.12 8.61 -3.12
CA ILE A 92 39.23 9.67 -2.61
C ILE A 92 38.15 9.10 -1.68
N LEU A 93 37.53 7.99 -2.05
CA LEU A 93 36.34 7.49 -1.38
C LEU A 93 36.55 7.14 0.11
N PRO A 94 37.67 6.50 0.53
CA PRO A 94 37.86 6.18 1.95
C PRO A 94 37.86 7.42 2.84
N GLN A 95 38.50 8.51 2.41
CA GLN A 95 38.52 9.78 3.14
C GLN A 95 37.12 10.41 3.22
N ARG A 96 36.37 10.38 2.11
CA ARG A 96 34.97 10.84 2.05
C ARG A 96 34.05 10.08 3.00
N ILE A 97 34.15 8.75 3.04
CA ILE A 97 33.37 7.91 3.95
C ILE A 97 33.71 8.25 5.41
N GLN A 98 34.99 8.42 5.74
CA GLN A 98 35.40 8.78 7.09
C GLN A 98 34.87 10.17 7.50
N GLN A 99 34.95 11.17 6.62
CA GLN A 99 34.39 12.51 6.86
C GLN A 99 32.88 12.44 7.07
N TRP A 100 32.16 11.74 6.19
CA TRP A 100 30.72 11.58 6.29
C TRP A 100 30.28 10.90 7.60
N ARG A 101 31.02 9.88 8.06
CA ARG A 101 30.75 9.23 9.35
C ARG A 101 31.02 10.12 10.56
N LYS A 102 31.98 11.03 10.46
CA LYS A 102 32.37 11.94 11.56
C LYS A 102 31.42 13.12 11.71
N SER A 103 30.82 13.58 10.61
CA SER A 103 29.99 14.79 10.58
C SER A 103 28.57 14.45 10.13
N PRO A 104 27.67 14.04 11.07
CA PRO A 104 26.27 13.81 10.73
C PRO A 104 25.63 15.11 10.23
N CYS A 105 24.88 15.03 9.14
CA CYS A 105 24.18 16.20 8.61
C CYS A 105 22.77 16.33 9.21
N ILE A 106 22.24 17.56 9.25
CA ILE A 106 20.86 17.85 9.72
C ILE A 106 19.83 17.00 8.98
N ALA A 107 20.02 16.78 7.68
CA ALA A 107 19.12 15.98 6.85
C ALA A 107 19.08 14.50 7.29
N GLU A 108 20.19 13.95 7.78
CA GLU A 108 20.24 12.59 8.34
C GLU A 108 19.55 12.52 9.69
N GLU A 109 19.75 13.50 10.57
CA GLU A 109 19.07 13.56 11.85
C GLU A 109 17.55 13.66 11.68
N HIS A 110 17.09 14.54 10.78
CA HIS A 110 15.68 14.62 10.44
C HIS A 110 15.14 13.32 9.85
N SER A 111 15.92 12.64 8.99
CA SER A 111 15.52 11.34 8.43
C SER A 111 15.42 10.26 9.52
N LYS A 112 16.33 10.26 10.51
CA LYS A 112 16.28 9.34 11.66
C LYS A 112 15.04 9.60 12.54
N LYS A 113 14.82 10.86 12.94
CA LYS A 113 13.61 11.25 13.71
C LYS A 113 12.32 10.92 12.96
N MET A 114 12.32 11.07 11.63
CA MET A 114 11.18 10.66 10.81
C MET A 114 10.96 9.14 10.82
N LEU A 115 12.03 8.35 10.69
CA LEU A 115 11.92 6.89 10.77
C LEU A 115 11.41 6.42 12.13
N GLU A 116 11.91 7.01 13.23
CA GLU A 116 11.45 6.70 14.59
C GLU A 116 9.94 6.97 14.74
N ARG A 117 9.45 8.12 14.24
CA ARG A 117 8.02 8.43 14.22
C ARG A 117 7.21 7.44 13.38
N ILE A 118 7.69 7.11 12.18
CA ILE A 118 7.03 6.14 11.30
C ILE A 118 6.97 4.76 11.97
N HIS A 119 8.04 4.32 12.63
CA HIS A 119 8.07 3.05 13.36
C HIS A 119 7.09 3.02 14.52
N GLN A 120 6.98 4.11 15.27
CA GLN A 120 5.98 4.23 16.32
C GLN A 120 4.56 4.16 15.74
N GLU A 121 4.27 4.95 14.70
CA GLU A 121 2.95 4.91 14.02
C GLU A 121 2.63 3.53 13.45
N GLN A 122 3.62 2.81 12.92
CA GLN A 122 3.45 1.43 12.45
C GLN A 122 3.07 0.49 13.61
N GLN A 123 3.77 0.57 14.74
CA GLN A 123 3.47 -0.24 15.93
C GLN A 123 2.07 0.06 16.48
N ASP A 124 1.70 1.34 16.56
CA ASP A 124 0.37 1.77 17.01
C ASP A 124 -0.72 1.27 16.06
N THR A 125 -0.49 1.37 14.74
CA THR A 125 -1.42 0.87 13.71
C THR A 125 -1.57 -0.65 13.78
N HIS A 126 -0.47 -1.39 14.00
CA HIS A 126 -0.51 -2.84 14.18
C HIS A 126 -1.28 -3.24 15.44
N THR A 127 -1.09 -2.52 16.55
CA THR A 127 -1.84 -2.74 17.79
C THR A 127 -3.33 -2.49 17.55
N ARG A 128 -3.67 -1.39 16.88
CA ARG A 128 -5.05 -1.06 16.54
C ARG A 128 -5.69 -2.11 15.61
N LEU A 129 -4.95 -2.67 14.66
CA LEU A 129 -5.43 -3.77 13.81
C LEU A 129 -5.76 -5.02 14.63
N LYS A 130 -4.94 -5.37 15.63
CA LYS A 130 -5.22 -6.49 16.54
C LYS A 130 -6.48 -6.23 17.36
N ASP A 131 -6.65 -5.01 17.88
CA ASP A 131 -7.86 -4.64 18.63
C ASP A 131 -9.12 -4.75 17.76
N LEU A 132 -9.05 -4.30 16.50
CA LEU A 132 -10.16 -4.43 15.55
C LEU A 132 -10.48 -5.88 15.19
N GLU A 133 -9.47 -6.76 15.20
CA GLU A 133 -9.68 -8.20 15.03
C GLU A 133 -10.41 -8.79 16.25
N CYS A 134 -10.03 -8.40 17.47
CA CYS A 134 -10.77 -8.78 18.67
C CYS A 134 -12.22 -8.28 18.63
N HIS A 135 -12.45 -7.03 18.23
CA HIS A 135 -13.79 -6.47 18.05
C HIS A 135 -14.62 -7.25 17.01
N PHE A 136 -14.00 -7.73 15.93
CA PHE A 136 -14.67 -8.59 14.96
C PHE A 136 -15.15 -9.90 15.59
N TYR A 137 -14.29 -10.57 16.37
CA TYR A 137 -14.67 -11.80 17.07
C TYR A 137 -15.73 -11.58 18.15
N GLU A 138 -15.64 -10.47 18.89
CA GLU A 138 -16.65 -10.06 19.87
C GLU A 138 -18.01 -9.83 19.19
N LEU A 139 -18.01 -9.15 18.04
CA LEU A 139 -19.22 -8.93 17.25
C LEU A 139 -19.83 -10.25 16.77
N GLU A 140 -19.04 -11.18 16.24
CA GLU A 140 -19.54 -12.51 15.86
C GLU A 140 -20.11 -13.27 17.06
N ALA A 141 -19.48 -13.16 18.22
CA ALA A 141 -19.99 -13.77 19.45
C ALA A 141 -21.32 -13.13 19.89
N ILE A 142 -21.47 -11.81 19.77
CA ILE A 142 -22.73 -11.09 20.04
C ILE A 142 -23.82 -11.57 19.08
N ILE A 143 -23.52 -11.66 17.78
CA ILE A 143 -24.47 -12.12 16.76
C ILE A 143 -24.91 -13.56 17.06
N LEU A 144 -23.98 -14.43 17.44
CA LEU A 144 -24.29 -15.81 17.81
C LEU A 144 -25.21 -15.88 19.03
N ARG A 145 -24.93 -15.11 20.09
CA ARG A 145 -25.79 -15.03 21.29
C ARG A 145 -27.17 -14.48 20.97
N GLY A 146 -27.25 -13.49 20.10
CA GLY A 146 -28.51 -12.89 19.64
C GLY A 146 -29.38 -13.90 18.88
N LYS A 147 -28.78 -14.73 18.01
CA LYS A 147 -29.49 -15.78 17.26
C LYS A 147 -30.02 -16.92 18.11
N GLN A 148 -29.44 -17.16 19.28
CA GLN A 148 -29.87 -18.19 20.22
C GLN A 148 -31.08 -17.76 21.07
N GLN A 149 -31.53 -16.51 20.97
CA GLN A 149 -32.66 -16.01 21.74
C GLN A 149 -33.99 -16.61 21.26
N PRO A 150 -34.96 -16.84 22.16
CA PRO A 150 -36.27 -17.31 21.77
C PRO A 150 -37.01 -16.22 20.98
N VAL A 151 -37.69 -16.62 19.91
CA VAL A 151 -38.58 -15.74 19.16
C VAL A 151 -39.80 -15.44 20.01
N CYS A 152 -40.12 -14.16 20.18
CA CYS A 152 -41.37 -13.74 20.81
C CYS A 152 -42.52 -13.99 19.82
N LYS A 153 -43.45 -14.87 20.18
CA LYS A 153 -44.67 -15.18 19.41
C LYS A 153 -45.88 -14.36 19.86
N ASP A 154 -45.74 -13.50 20.87
CA ASP A 154 -46.87 -12.77 21.45
C ASP A 154 -47.46 -11.73 20.49
N GLU A 155 -48.79 -11.71 20.43
CA GLU A 155 -49.64 -10.81 19.65
C GLU A 155 -49.60 -9.33 20.11
N GLU A 156 -48.47 -8.83 20.59
CA GLU A 156 -48.25 -7.38 20.75
C GLU A 156 -47.64 -6.75 19.49
N ILE A 157 -48.02 -7.26 18.30
CA ILE A 157 -47.71 -6.65 17.00
C ILE A 157 -48.53 -5.36 16.77
N ASN A 158 -49.40 -4.97 17.70
CA ASN A 158 -50.49 -4.03 17.45
C ASN A 158 -50.43 -2.69 18.22
N LYS A 159 -49.25 -2.11 18.49
CA LYS A 159 -49.15 -0.77 19.12
C LYS A 159 -48.24 0.27 18.49
N SER A 160 -47.69 0.06 17.29
CA SER A 160 -47.00 1.15 16.56
C SER A 160 -47.50 1.38 15.13
N ASN A 161 -48.51 0.64 14.67
CA ASN A 161 -48.92 0.67 13.27
C ASN A 161 -50.32 1.27 13.03
N ARG A 162 -50.62 2.42 13.64
CA ARG A 162 -51.72 3.27 13.16
C ARG A 162 -51.23 4.70 13.08
N ASN A 163 -51.14 5.16 11.83
CA ASN A 163 -50.81 6.52 11.35
C ASN A 163 -49.35 6.74 10.96
N ASN A 164 -48.96 6.15 9.82
CA ASN A 164 -47.94 6.79 9.00
C ASN A 164 -48.33 6.65 7.52
N ALA A 165 -49.02 7.66 7.02
CA ALA A 165 -49.45 7.74 5.63
C ALA A 165 -48.24 7.67 4.70
N ASN A 166 -48.18 6.64 3.84
CA ASN A 166 -47.45 6.56 2.57
C ASN A 166 -46.22 7.49 2.41
N LEU A 167 -45.28 7.49 3.35
CA LEU A 167 -44.03 8.23 3.21
C LEU A 167 -43.21 7.54 2.11
N GLN A 168 -42.96 8.27 1.02
CA GLN A 168 -42.13 7.82 -0.09
C GLN A 168 -40.77 8.51 -0.03
N ILE A 169 -39.71 7.75 -0.24
CA ILE A 169 -38.32 8.20 -0.31
C ILE A 169 -37.80 7.89 -1.72
N PHE A 170 -37.05 8.80 -2.30
CA PHE A 170 -36.42 8.56 -3.61
C PHE A 170 -35.16 7.71 -3.46
N CYS A 171 -35.01 6.70 -4.32
CA CYS A 171 -33.78 5.92 -4.40
C CYS A 171 -32.66 6.78 -5.01
N VAL A 172 -31.54 6.93 -4.30
CA VAL A 172 -30.37 7.68 -4.79
C VAL A 172 -29.78 7.08 -6.07
N SER A 173 -29.91 5.76 -6.27
CA SER A 173 -29.31 5.05 -7.40
C SER A 173 -30.12 5.10 -8.69
N CYS A 174 -31.46 5.07 -8.63
CA CYS A 174 -32.33 5.05 -9.82
C CYS A 174 -33.37 6.18 -9.89
N GLY A 175 -33.48 7.01 -8.85
CA GLY A 175 -34.43 8.12 -8.78
C GLY A 175 -35.89 7.73 -8.55
N GLN A 176 -36.22 6.44 -8.43
CA GLN A 176 -37.60 6.00 -8.24
C GLN A 176 -38.11 6.32 -6.83
N SER A 177 -39.37 6.73 -6.70
CA SER A 177 -40.02 6.88 -5.39
C SER A 177 -40.37 5.50 -4.84
N VAL A 178 -39.95 5.24 -3.61
CA VAL A 178 -40.09 3.94 -2.94
C VAL A 178 -40.74 4.16 -1.59
N ASN A 179 -41.69 3.30 -1.22
CA ASN A 179 -42.28 3.35 0.11
C ASN A 179 -41.19 3.17 1.19
N MET A 180 -41.22 3.99 2.23
CA MET A 180 -40.25 4.03 3.32
C MET A 180 -39.98 2.63 3.94
N HIS A 181 -41.00 1.77 4.04
CA HIS A 181 -40.86 0.42 4.59
C HIS A 181 -40.02 -0.54 3.73
N VAL A 182 -39.93 -0.29 2.41
CA VAL A 182 -39.17 -1.13 1.47
C VAL A 182 -37.99 -0.39 0.83
N ALA A 183 -37.76 0.88 1.22
CA ALA A 183 -36.74 1.75 0.66
C ALA A 183 -35.33 1.13 0.79
N LEU A 184 -34.96 0.63 1.97
CA LEU A 184 -33.65 0.03 2.20
C LEU A 184 -33.41 -1.20 1.30
N ARG A 185 -34.40 -2.08 1.17
CA ARG A 185 -34.31 -3.28 0.31
C ARG A 185 -34.17 -2.91 -1.16
N HIS A 186 -34.94 -1.92 -1.62
CA HIS A 186 -34.81 -1.40 -2.98
C HIS A 186 -33.44 -0.80 -3.23
N MET A 187 -32.95 0.07 -2.33
CA MET A 187 -31.65 0.73 -2.48
C MET A 187 -30.51 -0.28 -2.55
N GLU A 188 -30.52 -1.32 -1.71
CA GLU A 188 -29.55 -2.42 -1.75
C GLU A 188 -29.58 -3.15 -3.11
N HIS A 189 -30.75 -3.60 -3.57
CA HIS A 189 -30.86 -4.28 -4.87
C HIS A 189 -30.49 -3.38 -6.04
N CYS A 190 -30.85 -2.09 -5.99
CA CYS A 190 -30.53 -1.14 -7.03
C CYS A 190 -29.03 -0.87 -7.07
N PHE A 191 -28.39 -0.74 -5.91
CA PHE A 191 -26.95 -0.58 -5.79
C PHE A 191 -26.21 -1.81 -6.31
N VAL A 192 -26.63 -3.02 -5.93
CA VAL A 192 -26.09 -4.29 -6.45
C VAL A 192 -26.14 -4.35 -7.99
N LYS A 193 -27.26 -3.92 -8.59
CA LYS A 193 -27.40 -3.84 -10.06
C LYS A 193 -26.46 -2.79 -10.69
N TYR A 194 -26.20 -1.68 -10.00
CA TYR A 194 -25.33 -0.62 -10.48
C TYR A 194 -23.84 -1.02 -10.37
N GLU A 195 -23.40 -1.42 -9.17
CA GLU A 195 -22.02 -1.83 -8.86
C GLU A 195 -21.63 -3.13 -9.55
N GLY A 196 -22.56 -4.06 -9.76
CA GLY A 196 -22.34 -5.32 -10.46
C GLY A 196 -21.89 -5.18 -11.92
N LYS A 197 -21.95 -3.96 -12.50
CA LYS A 197 -21.38 -3.66 -13.82
C LYS A 197 -19.86 -3.46 -13.79
N SER A 198 -19.28 -3.23 -12.63
CA SER A 198 -17.83 -3.13 -12.40
C SER A 198 -17.30 -4.45 -11.84
N SER A 199 -16.21 -4.96 -12.43
CA SER A 199 -15.54 -6.17 -11.94
C SER A 199 -14.30 -5.81 -11.13
N PHE A 200 -14.27 -6.20 -9.87
CA PHE A 200 -13.10 -6.07 -9.00
C PHE A 200 -12.49 -7.45 -8.76
N GLY A 201 -11.28 -7.68 -9.26
CA GLY A 201 -10.61 -8.96 -9.02
C GLY A 201 -9.12 -8.98 -9.31
N SER A 202 -8.44 -9.93 -8.68
CA SER A 202 -7.00 -10.14 -8.80
C SER A 202 -6.68 -11.59 -9.20
N MET A 203 -5.46 -11.84 -9.66
CA MET A 203 -5.02 -13.19 -10.03
C MET A 203 -4.83 -14.12 -8.83
N TYR A 204 -4.63 -13.57 -7.64
CA TYR A 204 -4.31 -14.31 -6.41
C TYR A 204 -5.36 -14.05 -5.33
N PRO A 205 -5.60 -14.99 -4.40
CA PRO A 205 -6.43 -14.75 -3.21
C PRO A 205 -5.74 -13.75 -2.27
N THR A 206 -6.49 -13.07 -1.41
CA THR A 206 -5.91 -12.14 -0.44
C THR A 206 -5.53 -12.95 0.79
N CYS A 207 -4.26 -12.95 1.14
CA CYS A 207 -3.80 -13.47 2.41
C CYS A 207 -3.26 -12.29 3.23
N ILE A 208 -3.99 -11.91 4.27
CA ILE A 208 -3.53 -10.92 5.23
C ILE A 208 -3.40 -11.66 6.56
N GLU A 209 -2.17 -11.74 7.05
CA GLU A 209 -1.86 -12.40 8.30
C GLU A 209 -2.67 -11.78 9.45
N GLY A 210 -3.36 -12.61 10.23
CA GLY A 210 -4.18 -12.18 11.35
C GLY A 210 -5.53 -11.54 11.00
N ALA A 211 -5.87 -11.34 9.72
CA ALA A 211 -7.16 -10.78 9.33
C ALA A 211 -8.11 -11.87 8.82
N THR A 212 -9.09 -12.24 9.64
CA THR A 212 -10.08 -13.26 9.27
C THR A 212 -11.18 -12.65 8.39
N ARG A 213 -11.53 -13.31 7.28
CA ARG A 213 -12.78 -13.10 6.53
C ARG A 213 -13.04 -11.67 6.02
N LEU A 214 -12.00 -10.93 5.63
CA LEU A 214 -12.14 -9.53 5.19
C LEU A 214 -12.58 -9.39 3.72
N PHE A 215 -11.97 -10.17 2.82
CA PHE A 215 -12.27 -10.15 1.38
C PHE A 215 -13.07 -11.36 0.95
N CYS A 216 -13.86 -11.20 -0.12
CA CYS A 216 -14.70 -12.24 -0.67
C CYS A 216 -13.88 -13.44 -1.20
N ASP A 217 -12.86 -13.17 -2.03
CA ASP A 217 -11.95 -14.15 -2.61
C ASP A 217 -12.61 -15.39 -3.25
N VAL A 218 -13.86 -15.27 -3.70
CA VAL A 218 -14.48 -16.29 -4.55
C VAL A 218 -13.82 -16.25 -5.92
N TYR A 219 -13.31 -17.40 -6.37
CA TYR A 219 -12.66 -17.54 -7.67
C TYR A 219 -13.70 -17.60 -8.79
N ASN A 220 -13.56 -16.72 -9.78
CA ASN A 220 -14.38 -16.75 -10.99
C ASN A 220 -13.62 -17.48 -12.12
N PRO A 221 -14.08 -18.67 -12.55
CA PRO A 221 -13.39 -19.47 -13.56
C PRO A 221 -13.41 -18.81 -14.96
N LYS A 222 -14.39 -17.95 -15.25
CA LYS A 222 -14.52 -17.27 -16.55
C LYS A 222 -13.49 -16.14 -16.68
N SER A 223 -13.34 -15.33 -15.64
CA SER A 223 -12.38 -14.21 -15.64
C SER A 223 -10.98 -14.62 -15.15
N LYS A 224 -10.84 -15.83 -14.59
CA LYS A 224 -9.61 -16.35 -13.95
C LYS A 224 -9.09 -15.42 -12.86
N ARG A 225 -9.99 -14.86 -12.06
CA ARG A 225 -9.67 -13.88 -11.01
C ARG A 225 -10.49 -14.15 -9.74
N TYR A 226 -9.90 -13.83 -8.59
CA TYR A 226 -10.52 -13.82 -7.27
C TYR A 226 -11.21 -12.48 -7.01
N CYS A 227 -12.41 -12.51 -6.42
CA CYS A 227 -13.15 -11.29 -6.06
C CYS A 227 -12.47 -10.52 -4.92
N LYS A 228 -12.15 -9.23 -5.14
CA LYS A 228 -11.49 -8.37 -4.13
C LYS A 228 -12.42 -7.39 -3.42
N ARG A 229 -13.73 -7.61 -3.53
CA ARG A 229 -14.70 -6.86 -2.72
C ARG A 229 -14.65 -7.35 -1.28
N LEU A 230 -14.98 -6.46 -0.35
CA LEU A 230 -15.26 -6.80 1.04
C LEU A 230 -16.25 -7.96 1.11
N GLN A 231 -15.98 -8.96 1.94
CA GLN A 231 -16.82 -10.17 2.02
C GLN A 231 -18.26 -9.82 2.35
N VAL A 232 -18.48 -8.95 3.34
CA VAL A 232 -19.82 -8.55 3.80
C VAL A 232 -20.60 -7.66 2.82
N LEU A 233 -19.90 -6.96 1.93
CA LEU A 233 -20.50 -6.03 0.97
C LEU A 233 -20.51 -6.55 -0.47
N CYS A 234 -20.02 -7.76 -0.74
CA CYS A 234 -19.86 -8.28 -2.09
C CYS A 234 -21.22 -8.54 -2.78
N PRO A 235 -21.66 -7.72 -3.75
CA PRO A 235 -22.98 -7.83 -4.36
C PRO A 235 -23.27 -9.19 -5.02
N GLU A 236 -22.21 -9.85 -5.49
CA GLU A 236 -22.28 -11.10 -6.23
C GLU A 236 -22.30 -12.33 -5.31
N HIS A 237 -21.54 -12.27 -4.21
CA HIS A 237 -21.18 -13.46 -3.42
C HIS A 237 -21.58 -13.37 -1.94
N SER A 238 -22.02 -12.21 -1.44
CA SER A 238 -22.47 -12.01 -0.05
C SER A 238 -23.99 -12.06 0.08
N ARG A 239 -24.65 -12.99 -0.62
CA ARG A 239 -26.11 -13.13 -0.55
C ARG A 239 -26.49 -13.69 0.81
N ASP A 240 -27.29 -12.93 1.55
CA ASP A 240 -27.83 -13.38 2.83
C ASP A 240 -28.79 -14.57 2.58
N PRO A 241 -28.63 -15.70 3.31
CA PRO A 241 -29.57 -16.79 3.21
C PRO A 241 -30.97 -16.34 3.62
N LYS A 242 -32.00 -16.94 3.02
CA LYS A 242 -33.38 -16.62 3.36
C LYS A 242 -33.62 -16.95 4.83
N ALA A 243 -33.90 -15.92 5.63
CA ALA A 243 -34.12 -16.08 7.06
C ALA A 243 -35.19 -17.13 7.34
N SER A 244 -34.97 -18.06 8.28
CA SER A 244 -36.00 -19.04 8.66
C SER A 244 -37.18 -18.36 9.33
N ASP A 245 -38.34 -19.03 9.39
CA ASP A 245 -39.54 -18.47 10.04
C ASP A 245 -39.32 -18.24 11.55
N ASP A 246 -38.46 -19.06 12.16
CA ASP A 246 -38.06 -18.98 13.57
C ASP A 246 -36.76 -18.20 13.80
N GLU A 247 -36.22 -17.48 12.80
CA GLU A 247 -35.02 -16.66 13.01
C GLU A 247 -35.39 -15.36 13.74
N VAL A 248 -34.80 -15.18 14.92
CA VAL A 248 -34.94 -13.96 15.72
C VAL A 248 -34.09 -12.82 15.15
N CYS A 249 -34.52 -11.57 15.33
CA CYS A 249 -33.74 -10.40 14.98
C CYS A 249 -32.37 -10.40 15.68
N GLY A 250 -32.35 -10.63 17.00
CA GLY A 250 -31.12 -10.79 17.77
C GLY A 250 -30.26 -9.53 17.89
N CYS A 251 -30.77 -8.35 17.54
CA CYS A 251 -30.05 -7.09 17.70
C CYS A 251 -29.89 -6.75 19.19
N PRO A 252 -28.68 -6.46 19.70
CA PRO A 252 -28.48 -5.96 21.05
C PRO A 252 -29.28 -4.69 21.28
N LEU A 253 -30.04 -4.63 22.38
CA LEU A 253 -30.80 -3.46 22.77
C LEU A 253 -29.93 -2.52 23.61
N VAL A 254 -29.97 -1.24 23.31
CA VAL A 254 -29.21 -0.20 24.00
C VAL A 254 -30.15 0.75 24.72
N HIS A 255 -29.76 1.18 25.92
CA HIS A 255 -30.38 2.27 26.66
C HIS A 255 -29.59 3.56 26.35
N ASN A 256 -30.30 4.65 26.10
CA ASN A 256 -29.71 5.96 25.76
C ASN A 256 -28.63 5.88 24.65
N VAL A 257 -28.80 4.99 23.66
CA VAL A 257 -27.91 4.79 22.50
C VAL A 257 -26.53 4.19 22.83
N PHE A 258 -26.03 4.34 24.06
CA PHE A 258 -24.64 3.98 24.42
C PHE A 258 -24.53 2.77 25.36
N GLU A 259 -25.56 2.47 26.16
CA GLU A 259 -25.46 1.46 27.21
C GLU A 259 -26.10 0.15 26.77
N PHE A 260 -25.31 -0.92 26.63
CA PHE A 260 -25.87 -2.23 26.33
C PHE A 260 -26.69 -2.75 27.51
N THR A 261 -27.98 -2.99 27.28
CA THR A 261 -28.90 -3.50 28.32
C THR A 261 -28.69 -4.98 28.62
N GLY A 262 -27.81 -5.67 27.87
CA GLY A 262 -27.66 -7.12 27.91
C GLY A 262 -28.80 -7.90 27.24
N ASN A 263 -29.88 -7.21 26.86
CA ASN A 263 -31.04 -7.79 26.20
C ASN A 263 -30.91 -7.71 24.68
N PHE A 264 -31.66 -8.59 24.00
CA PHE A 264 -31.69 -8.67 22.54
C PHE A 264 -33.11 -8.49 22.02
N CYS A 265 -33.23 -7.98 20.79
CA CYS A 265 -34.50 -7.89 20.09
C CYS A 265 -35.03 -9.28 19.77
N ARG A 266 -36.19 -9.63 20.34
CA ARG A 266 -36.83 -10.95 20.19
C ARG A 266 -37.86 -11.05 19.05
N LEU A 267 -38.02 -9.97 18.28
CA LEU A 267 -38.94 -9.98 17.12
C LEU A 267 -38.44 -10.94 16.03
N PRO A 268 -39.32 -11.60 15.27
CA PRO A 268 -38.92 -12.34 14.08
C PRO A 268 -38.14 -11.44 13.12
N LYS A 269 -37.01 -11.92 12.60
CA LYS A 269 -36.10 -11.16 11.72
C LYS A 269 -36.80 -10.63 10.46
N ARG A 270 -37.81 -11.35 9.96
CA ARG A 270 -38.61 -10.97 8.80
C ARG A 270 -39.57 -9.81 9.05
N VAL A 271 -39.96 -9.59 10.30
CA VAL A 271 -40.94 -8.56 10.71
C VAL A 271 -40.25 -7.34 11.31
N CYS A 272 -39.03 -7.51 11.86
CA CYS A 272 -38.28 -6.42 12.46
C CYS A 272 -37.77 -5.41 11.42
N ASN A 273 -38.47 -4.27 11.30
CA ASN A 273 -38.04 -3.16 10.44
C ASN A 273 -37.06 -2.21 11.13
N LEU A 274 -37.03 -2.18 12.47
CA LEU A 274 -36.16 -1.29 13.24
C LEU A 274 -34.68 -1.64 13.12
N HIS A 275 -34.36 -2.93 13.01
CA HIS A 275 -32.98 -3.44 12.95
C HIS A 275 -32.70 -4.15 11.61
N TYR A 276 -33.11 -3.51 10.50
CA TYR A 276 -32.96 -4.08 9.17
C TYR A 276 -31.49 -4.38 8.84
N CYS A 277 -31.17 -5.66 8.59
CA CYS A 277 -29.83 -6.16 8.26
C CYS A 277 -28.71 -5.70 9.23
N TRP A 278 -29.02 -5.46 10.51
CA TRP A 278 -28.07 -4.92 11.48
C TRP A 278 -26.76 -5.71 11.57
N GLU A 279 -26.81 -7.05 11.48
CA GLU A 279 -25.62 -7.91 11.51
C GLU A 279 -24.65 -7.57 10.38
N LYS A 280 -25.19 -7.39 9.16
CA LYS A 280 -24.41 -7.06 7.96
C LYS A 280 -23.83 -5.66 8.05
N LEU A 281 -24.61 -4.71 8.56
CA LEU A 281 -24.17 -3.32 8.76
C LEU A 281 -23.04 -3.23 9.80
N ARG A 282 -23.17 -3.92 10.95
CA ARG A 282 -22.13 -3.93 11.98
C ARG A 282 -20.85 -4.64 11.53
N ARG A 283 -20.97 -5.76 10.81
CA ARG A 283 -19.81 -6.42 10.19
C ARG A 283 -19.10 -5.47 9.21
N ALA A 284 -19.87 -4.79 8.35
CA ALA A 284 -19.33 -3.85 7.39
C ALA A 284 -18.62 -2.66 8.06
N GLU A 285 -19.16 -2.16 9.16
CA GLU A 285 -18.52 -1.09 9.96
C GLU A 285 -17.13 -1.51 10.46
N VAL A 286 -17.03 -2.66 11.13
CA VAL A 286 -15.75 -3.20 11.64
C VAL A 286 -14.78 -3.49 10.49
N ASP A 287 -15.25 -4.12 9.41
CA ASP A 287 -14.40 -4.44 8.25
C ASP A 287 -13.89 -3.19 7.53
N LEU A 288 -14.70 -2.12 7.46
CA LEU A 288 -14.26 -0.85 6.89
C LEU A 288 -13.17 -0.20 7.75
N GLU A 289 -13.27 -0.28 9.07
CA GLU A 289 -12.20 0.20 9.97
C GLU A 289 -10.91 -0.62 9.81
N ARG A 290 -11.03 -1.96 9.71
CA ARG A 290 -9.88 -2.85 9.44
C ARG A 290 -9.20 -2.45 8.13
N ILE A 291 -9.96 -2.20 7.06
CA ILE A 291 -9.40 -1.71 5.78
C ILE A 291 -8.71 -0.35 5.93
N ARG A 292 -9.30 0.60 6.63
CA ARG A 292 -8.68 1.92 6.82
C ARG A 292 -7.32 1.79 7.51
N MET A 293 -7.23 0.94 8.53
CA MET A 293 -5.97 0.71 9.24
C MET A 293 -4.94 -0.03 8.37
N LEU A 294 -5.37 -1.00 7.54
CA LEU A 294 -4.49 -1.66 6.56
C LEU A 294 -3.93 -0.67 5.53
N ASN A 295 -4.77 0.21 4.98
CA ASN A 295 -4.33 1.25 4.05
C ASN A 295 -3.33 2.20 4.70
N LYS A 296 -3.58 2.62 5.95
CA LYS A 296 -2.65 3.45 6.72
C LYS A 296 -1.30 2.75 6.91
N LEU A 297 -1.30 1.44 7.16
CA LEU A 297 -0.06 0.66 7.26
C LEU A 297 0.71 0.63 5.93
N GLU A 298 0.03 0.43 4.80
CA GLU A 298 0.66 0.49 3.46
C GLU A 298 1.29 1.86 3.19
N GLU A 299 0.58 2.95 3.53
CA GLU A 299 1.09 4.32 3.41
C GLU A 299 2.36 4.53 4.25
N LEU A 300 2.36 4.05 5.51
CA LEU A 300 3.52 4.14 6.41
C LEU A 300 4.72 3.38 5.86
N LEU A 301 4.53 2.17 5.34
CA LEU A 301 5.58 1.37 4.71
C LEU A 301 6.16 2.08 3.47
N GLU A 302 5.30 2.72 2.67
CA GLU A 302 5.76 3.50 1.51
C GLU A 302 6.57 4.73 1.96
N GLN A 303 6.13 5.44 3.00
CA GLN A 303 6.85 6.56 3.59
C GLN A 303 8.22 6.13 4.13
N GLU A 304 8.27 5.03 4.86
CA GLU A 304 9.50 4.43 5.38
C GLU A 304 10.48 4.11 4.24
N HIS A 305 9.99 3.48 3.17
CA HIS A 305 10.77 3.17 1.98
C HIS A 305 11.33 4.44 1.31
N LYS A 306 10.52 5.50 1.19
CA LYS A 306 10.96 6.80 0.65
C LYS A 306 12.08 7.41 1.49
N VAL A 307 11.93 7.41 2.81
CA VAL A 307 12.96 7.96 3.73
C VAL A 307 14.24 7.15 3.66
N ARG A 308 14.16 5.81 3.73
CA ARG A 308 15.35 4.95 3.59
C ARG A 308 16.05 5.13 2.26
N THR A 309 15.30 5.20 1.16
CA THR A 309 15.87 5.44 -0.18
C THR A 309 16.57 6.79 -0.23
N ALA A 310 16.01 7.84 0.37
CA ALA A 310 16.66 9.15 0.46
C ALA A 310 17.96 9.08 1.28
N MET A 311 17.98 8.36 2.40
CA MET A 311 19.19 8.13 3.20
C MET A 311 20.26 7.36 2.43
N THR A 312 19.89 6.27 1.75
CA THR A 312 20.81 5.49 0.90
C THR A 312 21.36 6.33 -0.25
N ASN A 313 20.55 7.18 -0.87
CA ASN A 313 21.01 8.07 -1.94
C ASN A 313 22.05 9.08 -1.45
N ARG A 314 21.92 9.58 -0.21
CA ARG A 314 22.93 10.48 0.41
C ARG A 314 24.21 9.75 0.77
N ALA A 315 24.11 8.52 1.26
CA ALA A 315 25.25 7.65 1.58
C ALA A 315 25.83 6.93 0.34
N GLY A 316 25.30 7.19 -0.86
CA GLY A 316 25.68 6.50 -2.08
C GLY A 316 27.04 6.97 -2.62
N LEU A 317 27.76 6.07 -3.29
CA LEU A 317 29.07 6.34 -3.91
C LEU A 317 29.08 7.64 -4.70
N LEU A 318 28.10 7.83 -5.60
CA LEU A 318 28.02 9.03 -6.43
C LEU A 318 27.80 10.29 -5.61
N ALA A 319 26.98 10.24 -4.56
CA ALA A 319 26.75 11.40 -3.71
C ALA A 319 28.02 11.81 -2.97
N LEU A 320 28.74 10.84 -2.37
CA LEU A 320 30.01 11.06 -1.68
C LEU A 320 31.14 11.54 -2.59
N MET A 321 31.11 11.16 -3.87
CA MET A 321 32.12 11.56 -4.86
C MET A 321 31.84 12.94 -5.48
N LEU A 322 30.57 13.35 -5.57
CA LEU A 322 30.16 14.58 -6.26
C LEU A 322 29.92 15.75 -5.31
N HIS A 323 29.60 15.49 -4.04
CA HIS A 323 29.27 16.52 -3.07
C HIS A 323 30.28 16.51 -1.93
N GLU A 324 30.82 17.69 -1.64
CA GLU A 324 31.72 17.94 -0.53
C GLU A 324 31.19 19.13 0.25
N THR A 325 31.01 18.96 1.55
CA THR A 325 30.78 20.05 2.49
C THR A 325 32.10 20.42 3.14
N VAL A 326 32.61 21.61 2.86
CA VAL A 326 33.81 22.16 3.48
C VAL A 326 33.40 22.91 4.74
N GLN A 327 33.91 22.48 5.89
CA GLN A 327 33.79 23.24 7.14
C GLN A 327 34.88 24.31 7.17
N HIS A 328 34.48 25.58 7.22
CA HIS A 328 35.40 26.72 7.28
C HIS A 328 35.78 27.10 8.71
N ASP A 329 35.01 26.65 9.71
CA ASP A 329 35.23 26.95 11.13
C ASP A 329 35.53 25.66 11.92
N PRO A 330 36.73 25.55 12.55
CA PRO A 330 37.14 24.36 13.30
C PRO A 330 36.36 24.13 14.60
N LEU A 331 35.62 25.14 15.10
CA LEU A 331 34.81 25.04 16.32
C LEU A 331 33.39 24.50 16.07
N THR A 332 32.94 24.45 14.81
CA THR A 332 31.59 24.00 14.41
C THR A 332 31.64 22.68 13.62
N THR A 333 32.41 21.74 14.14
CA THR A 333 32.51 20.38 13.58
C THR A 333 31.16 19.64 13.61
N ASP A 334 30.29 20.00 14.55
CA ASP A 334 28.90 19.54 14.62
C ASP A 334 27.96 20.51 13.91
N LEU A 335 27.38 20.07 12.79
CA LEU A 335 26.38 20.83 12.01
C LEU A 335 24.96 20.67 12.56
N ARG A 336 24.78 19.89 13.64
CA ARG A 336 23.48 19.71 14.29
C ARG A 336 23.14 20.95 15.11
N SER A 337 21.85 21.25 15.22
CA SER A 337 21.37 22.28 16.15
C SER A 337 21.79 21.86 17.56
N LYS A 338 22.52 22.71 18.29
CA LYS A 338 22.61 22.53 19.74
C LYS A 338 21.18 22.53 20.26
N ALA A 339 20.83 21.55 21.09
CA ALA A 339 19.56 21.61 21.81
C ALA A 339 19.55 22.95 22.55
N ASP A 340 18.55 23.78 22.27
CA ASP A 340 18.32 25.00 23.04
C ASP A 340 18.31 24.61 24.52
N SER A 341 19.20 25.23 25.29
CA SER A 341 19.38 24.99 26.72
C SER A 341 18.23 25.56 27.53
#